data_AF-A0A7X7L1E1-F1
#
_entry.id   AF-A0A7X7L1E1-F1
#
_cell.length_a   1.000
_cell.length_b   1.000
_cell.length_c   1.000
_cell.angle_alpha   90.00
_cell.angle_beta   90.00
_cell.angle_gamma   90.00
#
_symmetry.space_group_name_H-M   'P 1'
#
loop_
_entity.id
_entity.type
_entity.pdbx_description
1 polymer ?
#
loop_
_entity_poly.entity_id
_entity_poly.type
_entity_poly.pdbx_seq_one_letter_code
_entity_poly.pdbx_strand_id
1 'polypeptide(L)'
;MSDSFKQSDKLDLGLTTLLASAEEVDISEDLSLLASKRLTTGSSNGSHSYGADPAACPSVVDPYDFLAKRGAWTELLHFCETELEENAADVRAKLWWIRAQLALGQMPVSILAAPLEPVVDRVLEMRAKGKHSAKVGGVCNLAEEVLSEVADALEKNGELELSLAFWEKAFRFNPQYKAQLFGVIEAGLGKCSEQRGAAHRRENLRFKERLLDLKKELSAGHKEASISVGAAKGEKGELRKSSRLAGPLFYLTLIGAAALVVGVGLRFLSTEVGPLKPRVVEAVKEPAVYAGSRPALRLPTINRTGSPNLQSLMGILYALDKSERAGSAPGEAPAAPQNSSSKHIINTSSPVEPEEVRLIFERGLNPSQSSTWHAGPYRKPMVRGHSWRDPIVAGDLVPGARAPKFVQSESVFTMLTPTVVLAQPSDSAFEIGRLKKGDQVRVVESMGRWLKVLSRAGREGYIPAESARLR
;
A
#
# COMPACT_ATOMS: atom_id res chain seq x y z
N MET A 1 45.14 -56.97 10.87
CA MET A 1 45.39 -55.52 10.71
C MET A 1 44.15 -54.97 10.06
N SER A 2 43.30 -54.36 10.88
CA SER A 2 41.86 -54.26 10.66
C SER A 2 41.50 -52.78 10.66
N ASP A 3 40.97 -52.30 9.54
CA ASP A 3 40.61 -50.91 9.34
C ASP A 3 39.32 -50.56 10.09
N SER A 4 39.42 -49.57 10.99
CA SER A 4 38.26 -48.98 11.67
C SER A 4 37.78 -47.77 10.87
N PHE A 5 36.69 -47.93 10.14
CA PHE A 5 35.96 -46.81 9.53
C PHE A 5 35.11 -46.13 10.61
N LYS A 6 35.42 -44.87 10.91
CA LYS A 6 34.62 -44.02 11.80
C LYS A 6 33.32 -43.63 11.11
N GLN A 7 32.22 -44.07 11.70
CA GLN A 7 30.85 -43.74 11.35
C GLN A 7 30.57 -42.30 11.82
N SER A 8 30.24 -41.42 10.89
CA SER A 8 29.88 -40.03 11.18
C SER A 8 28.42 -39.94 11.62
N ASP A 9 28.18 -39.22 12.71
CA ASP A 9 26.87 -38.88 13.24
C ASP A 9 26.06 -38.10 12.21
N LYS A 10 25.06 -38.76 11.61
CA LYS A 10 24.03 -38.09 10.83
C LYS A 10 23.04 -37.46 11.81
N LEU A 11 23.01 -36.13 11.82
CA LEU A 11 21.97 -35.33 12.44
C LEU A 11 20.64 -35.63 11.74
N ASP A 12 19.77 -36.37 12.43
CA ASP A 12 18.40 -36.64 12.01
C ASP A 12 17.53 -35.44 12.42
N LEU A 13 17.06 -34.66 11.45
CA LEU A 13 16.35 -33.39 11.65
C LEU A 13 14.84 -33.57 11.92
N GLY A 14 14.38 -34.76 12.32
CA GLY A 14 12.97 -34.98 12.72
C GLY A 14 11.94 -34.74 11.61
N LEU A 15 12.38 -34.72 10.34
CA LEU A 15 11.53 -34.46 9.17
C LEU A 15 10.75 -35.70 8.74
N THR A 16 11.26 -36.89 9.06
CA THR A 16 10.59 -38.19 8.83
C THR A 16 9.41 -38.41 9.76
N THR A 17 9.45 -37.86 10.98
CA THR A 17 8.34 -37.95 11.95
C THR A 17 7.19 -36.99 11.64
N LEU A 18 7.43 -35.90 10.90
CA LEU A 18 6.37 -35.01 10.42
C LEU A 18 5.73 -35.52 9.13
N LEU A 19 6.48 -36.19 8.26
CA LEU A 19 5.93 -36.82 7.04
C LEU A 19 5.07 -38.05 7.36
N ALA A 20 5.39 -38.81 8.41
CA ALA A 20 4.57 -39.94 8.85
C ALA A 20 3.26 -39.56 9.57
N SER A 21 3.06 -38.27 9.89
CA SER A 21 1.82 -37.76 10.51
C SER A 21 0.89 -37.05 9.54
N ALA A 22 1.28 -36.91 8.26
CA ALA A 22 0.52 -36.21 7.23
C ALA A 22 -0.08 -37.16 6.17
N GLU A 23 0.10 -38.47 6.34
CA GLU A 23 -0.46 -39.49 5.46
C GLU A 23 -1.67 -40.15 6.17
N GLU A 24 -2.80 -40.19 5.46
CA GLU A 24 -4.13 -40.69 5.87
C GLU A 24 -5.07 -39.71 6.59
N VAL A 25 -5.54 -38.69 5.86
CA VAL A 25 -6.99 -38.46 5.79
C VAL A 25 -7.37 -38.24 4.32
N ASP A 26 -8.03 -39.22 3.70
CA ASP A 26 -8.68 -39.09 2.40
C ASP A 26 -9.81 -38.05 2.51
N ILE A 27 -9.53 -36.79 2.18
CA ILE A 27 -10.50 -35.67 2.17
C ILE A 27 -10.78 -35.17 0.74
N SER A 28 -10.09 -35.70 -0.28
CA SER A 28 -10.30 -35.24 -1.67
C SER A 28 -11.68 -35.58 -2.23
N GLU A 29 -12.40 -36.56 -1.67
CA GLU A 29 -13.75 -36.93 -2.13
C GLU A 29 -14.82 -35.89 -1.75
N ASP A 30 -14.75 -35.27 -0.57
CA ASP A 30 -15.78 -34.31 -0.15
C ASP A 30 -15.69 -32.96 -0.89
N LEU A 31 -14.48 -32.50 -1.21
CA LEU A 31 -14.29 -31.27 -1.99
C LEU A 31 -14.62 -31.46 -3.47
N SER A 32 -14.31 -32.62 -4.04
CA SER A 32 -14.69 -32.96 -5.42
C SER A 32 -16.20 -33.14 -5.57
N LEU A 33 -16.90 -33.59 -4.53
CA LEU A 33 -18.37 -33.62 -4.50
C LEU A 33 -19.00 -32.21 -4.45
N LEU A 34 -18.41 -31.27 -3.69
CA LEU A 34 -18.89 -29.88 -3.64
C LEU A 34 -18.60 -29.10 -4.94
N ALA A 35 -17.41 -29.30 -5.53
CA ALA A 35 -17.06 -28.73 -6.83
C ALA A 35 -17.89 -29.32 -7.98
N SER A 36 -18.09 -30.64 -7.99
CA SER A 36 -18.89 -31.32 -9.03
C SER A 36 -20.37 -30.95 -8.98
N LYS A 37 -20.91 -30.63 -7.81
CA LYS A 37 -22.32 -30.20 -7.67
C LYS A 37 -22.60 -28.84 -8.30
N ARG A 38 -21.59 -27.98 -8.50
CA ARG A 38 -21.75 -26.68 -9.19
C ARG A 38 -21.81 -26.82 -10.71
N LEU A 39 -21.22 -27.88 -11.30
CA LEU A 39 -21.24 -28.09 -12.74
C LEU A 39 -22.53 -28.74 -13.25
N THR A 40 -23.40 -29.27 -12.38
CA THR A 40 -24.62 -29.97 -12.79
C THR A 40 -25.93 -29.19 -12.63
N THR A 41 -25.92 -27.91 -12.24
CA THR A 41 -27.16 -27.09 -12.21
C THR A 41 -27.55 -26.50 -13.58
N GLY A 42 -27.15 -27.18 -14.66
CA GLY A 42 -27.63 -26.92 -16.01
C GLY A 42 -29.00 -27.56 -16.25
N SER A 43 -30.06 -26.79 -16.02
CA SER A 43 -31.34 -26.81 -16.75
C SER A 43 -31.80 -28.18 -17.32
N SER A 44 -32.35 -29.07 -16.48
CA SER A 44 -33.23 -30.13 -16.96
C SER A 44 -34.67 -29.87 -16.52
N ASN A 45 -35.50 -29.40 -17.46
CA ASN A 45 -36.95 -29.36 -17.33
C ASN A 45 -37.48 -30.79 -17.32
N GLY A 46 -37.72 -31.34 -16.14
CA GLY A 46 -38.35 -32.66 -15.95
C GLY A 46 -39.47 -32.56 -14.93
N SER A 47 -40.70 -32.44 -15.42
CA SER A 47 -41.92 -32.41 -14.61
C SER A 47 -42.23 -33.80 -14.06
N HIS A 48 -41.86 -34.08 -12.81
CA HIS A 48 -42.45 -35.18 -12.05
C HIS A 48 -42.94 -34.68 -10.69
N SER A 49 -44.27 -34.63 -10.55
CA SER A 49 -44.97 -34.37 -9.30
C SER A 49 -45.08 -35.66 -8.50
N TYR A 50 -44.36 -35.76 -7.39
CA TYR A 50 -44.73 -36.64 -6.29
C TYR A 50 -44.73 -35.82 -5.00
N GLY A 51 -45.91 -35.74 -4.39
CA GLY A 51 -46.13 -35.13 -3.10
C GLY A 51 -45.58 -36.03 -1.99
N ALA A 52 -44.46 -35.61 -1.43
CA ALA A 52 -43.98 -36.03 -0.12
C ALA A 52 -43.50 -34.76 0.58
N ASP A 53 -43.88 -34.59 1.84
CA ASP A 53 -43.60 -33.41 2.64
C ASP A 53 -42.13 -32.97 2.50
N PRO A 54 -41.85 -31.71 2.07
CA PRO A 54 -40.48 -31.24 1.90
C PRO A 54 -39.86 -31.04 3.29
N ALA A 55 -39.30 -32.11 3.84
CA ALA A 55 -38.35 -32.05 4.93
C ALA A 55 -37.32 -30.99 4.57
N ALA A 56 -37.29 -29.92 5.38
CA ALA A 56 -36.52 -28.71 5.12
C ALA A 56 -35.09 -29.05 4.69
N CYS A 57 -34.81 -28.92 3.38
CA CYS A 57 -33.46 -29.10 2.87
C CYS A 57 -32.55 -28.13 3.64
N PRO A 58 -31.45 -28.61 4.25
CA PRO A 58 -30.53 -27.74 4.96
C PRO A 58 -30.09 -26.64 3.99
N SER A 59 -30.30 -25.39 4.40
CA SER A 59 -29.88 -24.21 3.64
C SER A 59 -28.44 -24.43 3.19
N VAL A 60 -28.18 -24.31 1.89
CA VAL A 60 -26.85 -24.50 1.29
C VAL A 60 -25.84 -23.67 2.08
N VAL A 61 -25.02 -24.34 2.88
CA VAL A 61 -24.00 -23.69 3.69
C VAL A 61 -22.95 -23.14 2.74
N ASP A 62 -22.56 -21.89 2.95
CA ASP A 62 -21.52 -21.27 2.15
C ASP A 62 -20.18 -22.00 2.37
N PRO A 63 -19.48 -22.45 1.31
CA PRO A 63 -18.24 -23.21 1.45
C PRO A 63 -17.16 -22.44 2.22
N TYR A 64 -17.10 -21.11 2.07
CA TYR A 64 -16.15 -20.29 2.82
C TYR A 64 -16.40 -20.34 4.33
N ASP A 65 -17.65 -20.12 4.75
CA ASP A 65 -18.04 -20.19 6.17
C ASP A 65 -17.79 -21.59 6.75
N PHE A 66 -18.04 -22.64 5.96
CA PHE A 66 -17.82 -24.02 6.39
C PHE A 66 -16.33 -24.30 6.68
N LEU A 67 -15.45 -23.95 5.74
CA LEU A 67 -14.00 -24.15 5.90
C LEU A 67 -13.43 -23.28 7.02
N ALA A 68 -13.87 -22.02 7.13
CA ALA A 68 -13.45 -21.11 8.19
C ALA A 68 -13.87 -21.60 9.58
N LYS A 69 -15.10 -22.10 9.74
CA LYS A 69 -15.58 -22.68 11.01
C LYS A 69 -14.82 -23.94 11.42
N ARG A 70 -14.35 -24.72 10.44
CA ARG A 70 -13.50 -25.89 10.68
C ARG A 70 -12.05 -25.49 11.05
N GLY A 71 -11.67 -24.24 10.83
CA GLY A 71 -10.28 -23.78 10.98
C GLY A 71 -9.34 -24.33 9.89
N ALA A 72 -9.90 -24.80 8.77
CA ALA A 72 -9.14 -25.35 7.64
C ALA A 72 -8.62 -24.22 6.74
N TRP A 73 -7.78 -23.34 7.31
CA TRP A 73 -7.34 -22.10 6.65
C TRP A 73 -6.51 -22.34 5.39
N THR A 74 -5.75 -23.43 5.32
CA THR A 74 -4.97 -23.82 4.12
C THR A 74 -5.87 -24.25 2.97
N GLU A 75 -6.90 -25.07 3.25
CA GLU A 75 -7.90 -25.47 2.26
C GLU A 75 -8.72 -24.27 1.78
N LEU A 76 -9.11 -23.39 2.71
CA LEU A 76 -9.81 -22.15 2.39
C LEU A 76 -8.96 -21.24 1.49
N LEU A 77 -7.65 -21.13 1.77
CA LEU A 77 -6.74 -20.34 0.96
C LEU A 77 -6.68 -20.87 -0.47
N HIS A 78 -6.47 -22.19 -0.63
CA HIS A 78 -6.44 -22.82 -1.94
C HIS A 78 -7.76 -22.65 -2.70
N PHE A 79 -8.90 -22.81 -2.01
CA PHE A 79 -10.22 -22.58 -2.58
C PHE A 79 -10.39 -21.13 -3.08
N CYS A 80 -9.93 -20.15 -2.30
CA CYS A 80 -9.96 -18.75 -2.72
C CYS A 80 -9.06 -18.49 -3.93
N GLU A 81 -7.89 -19.13 -4.01
CA GLU A 81 -6.97 -18.98 -5.15
C GLU A 81 -7.61 -19.52 -6.43
N THR A 82 -8.24 -20.69 -6.39
CA THR A 82 -8.98 -21.24 -7.54
C THR A 82 -10.11 -20.32 -8.00
N GLU A 83 -10.91 -19.78 -7.07
CA GLU A 83 -11.99 -18.84 -7.41
C GLU A 83 -11.46 -17.51 -7.98
N LEU A 84 -10.29 -17.05 -7.52
CA LEU A 84 -9.64 -15.84 -8.04
C LEU A 84 -8.98 -16.05 -9.40
N GLU A 85 -8.53 -17.27 -9.71
CA GLU A 85 -8.08 -17.64 -11.06
C GLU A 85 -9.24 -17.62 -12.06
N GLU A 86 -10.42 -18.11 -11.67
CA GLU A 86 -11.63 -18.06 -12.51
C GLU A 86 -12.20 -16.65 -12.61
N ASN A 87 -12.21 -15.90 -11.50
CA ASN A 87 -12.75 -14.55 -11.42
C ASN A 87 -11.91 -13.64 -10.52
N ALA A 88 -10.89 -13.03 -11.12
CA ALA A 88 -10.00 -12.08 -10.44
C ALA A 88 -10.70 -10.84 -9.84
N ALA A 89 -11.98 -10.60 -10.18
CA ALA A 89 -12.78 -9.50 -9.65
C ALA A 89 -13.72 -9.93 -8.51
N ASP A 90 -13.72 -11.20 -8.07
CA ASP A 90 -14.56 -11.63 -6.97
C ASP A 90 -14.09 -11.03 -5.64
N VAL A 91 -14.89 -10.07 -5.16
CA VAL A 91 -14.67 -9.34 -3.91
C VAL A 91 -14.73 -10.28 -2.70
N ARG A 92 -15.60 -11.29 -2.74
CA ARG A 92 -15.80 -12.21 -1.60
C ARG A 92 -14.60 -13.14 -1.44
N ALA A 93 -14.13 -13.72 -2.55
CA ALA A 93 -12.94 -14.57 -2.56
C ALA A 93 -11.71 -13.80 -2.06
N LYS A 94 -11.54 -12.53 -2.45
CA LYS A 94 -10.44 -11.68 -1.93
C LYS A 94 -10.51 -11.46 -0.42
N LEU A 95 -11.69 -11.17 0.12
CA LEU A 95 -11.83 -10.96 1.57
C LEU A 95 -11.47 -12.23 2.35
N TRP A 96 -11.95 -13.39 1.91
CA TRP A 96 -11.61 -14.67 2.54
C TRP A 96 -10.14 -15.04 2.36
N TRP A 97 -9.54 -14.76 1.21
CA TRP A 97 -8.12 -14.94 0.98
C TRP A 97 -7.28 -14.11 1.98
N ILE A 98 -7.62 -12.83 2.16
CA ILE A 98 -6.94 -11.94 3.12
C ILE A 98 -7.10 -12.49 4.56
N ARG A 99 -8.31 -12.93 4.92
CA ARG A 99 -8.59 -13.50 6.24
C ARG A 99 -7.80 -14.79 6.49
N ALA A 100 -7.73 -15.68 5.51
CA ALA A 100 -6.96 -16.91 5.58
C ALA A 100 -5.45 -16.64 5.72
N GLN A 101 -4.91 -15.69 4.95
CA GLN A 101 -3.51 -15.26 5.07
C GLN A 101 -3.19 -14.68 6.45
N LEU A 102 -4.11 -13.88 7.01
CA LEU A 102 -3.98 -13.32 8.35
C LEU A 102 -3.99 -14.42 9.42
N ALA A 103 -4.90 -15.39 9.31
CA ALA A 103 -5.01 -16.51 10.25
C ALA A 103 -3.80 -17.45 10.21
N LEU A 104 -3.23 -17.68 9.02
CA LEU A 104 -2.03 -18.49 8.84
C LEU A 104 -0.74 -17.77 9.26
N GLY A 105 -0.75 -16.44 9.36
CA GLY A 105 0.43 -15.63 9.68
C GLY A 105 1.55 -15.72 8.64
N GLN A 106 1.24 -16.15 7.41
CA GLN A 106 2.22 -16.32 6.33
C GLN A 106 2.64 -14.99 5.71
N MET A 107 1.76 -13.99 5.74
CA MET A 107 2.02 -12.66 5.20
C MET A 107 2.04 -11.60 6.30
N PRO A 108 3.01 -10.67 6.28
CA PRO A 108 2.97 -9.47 7.12
C PRO A 108 1.68 -8.69 6.90
N VAL A 109 1.08 -8.23 7.99
CA VAL A 109 -0.21 -7.52 7.97
C VAL A 109 -0.16 -6.23 7.15
N SER A 110 0.99 -5.54 7.15
CA SER A 110 1.24 -4.37 6.30
C SER A 110 1.15 -4.65 4.81
N ILE A 111 1.49 -5.87 4.36
CA ILE A 111 1.38 -6.27 2.96
C ILE A 111 -0.08 -6.61 2.62
N LEU A 112 -0.83 -7.18 3.57
CA LEU A 112 -2.26 -7.49 3.40
C LEU A 112 -3.14 -6.23 3.32
N ALA A 113 -2.67 -5.09 3.82
CA ALA A 113 -3.35 -3.81 3.71
C ALA A 113 -3.58 -3.39 2.24
N ALA A 114 -2.58 -3.58 1.38
CA ALA A 114 -2.62 -3.15 -0.02
C ALA A 114 -3.74 -3.81 -0.86
N PRO A 115 -3.94 -5.14 -0.85
CA PRO A 115 -5.06 -5.76 -1.54
C PRO A 115 -6.41 -5.50 -0.85
N LEU A 116 -6.44 -5.23 0.46
CA LEU A 116 -7.68 -4.98 1.20
C LEU A 116 -8.33 -3.65 0.83
N GLU A 117 -7.54 -2.58 0.69
CA GLU A 117 -8.05 -1.24 0.38
C GLU A 117 -8.98 -1.18 -0.85
N PRO A 118 -8.58 -1.64 -2.06
CA PRO A 118 -9.44 -1.57 -3.24
C PRO A 118 -10.67 -2.48 -3.14
N VAL A 119 -10.56 -3.59 -2.41
CA VAL A 119 -11.68 -4.50 -2.15
C VAL A 119 -12.73 -3.80 -1.31
N VAL A 120 -12.31 -3.14 -0.24
CA VAL A 120 -13.18 -2.38 0.66
C VAL A 120 -13.87 -1.22 -0.05
N ASP A 121 -13.13 -0.47 -0.87
CA ASP A 121 -13.69 0.64 -1.64
C ASP A 121 -14.75 0.12 -2.62
N ARG A 122 -14.52 -1.04 -3.24
CA ARG A 122 -15.50 -1.70 -4.10
C ARG A 122 -16.75 -2.15 -3.34
N VAL A 123 -16.62 -2.64 -2.11
CA VAL A 123 -17.77 -2.98 -1.26
C VAL A 123 -18.59 -1.73 -0.91
N LEU A 124 -17.93 -0.61 -0.59
CA LEU A 124 -18.60 0.67 -0.34
C LEU A 124 -19.35 1.16 -1.58
N GLU A 125 -18.78 1.04 -2.78
CA GLU A 125 -19.46 1.35 -4.04
C GLU A 125 -20.70 0.45 -4.25
N MET A 126 -20.59 -0.85 -3.98
CA MET A 126 -21.71 -1.78 -4.09
C MET A 126 -22.85 -1.41 -3.13
N ARG A 127 -22.51 -0.99 -1.91
CA ARG A 127 -23.46 -0.49 -0.91
C ARG A 127 -24.13 0.81 -1.35
N ALA A 128 -23.35 1.78 -1.86
CA ALA A 128 -23.86 3.08 -2.30
C ALA A 128 -24.81 2.96 -3.51
N LYS A 129 -24.59 1.98 -4.39
CA LYS A 129 -25.47 1.69 -5.54
C LYS A 129 -26.84 1.12 -5.15
N GLY A 130 -27.16 1.00 -3.87
CA GLY A 130 -28.51 0.69 -3.38
C GLY A 130 -29.00 -0.72 -3.72
N LYS A 131 -28.11 -1.62 -4.15
CA LYS A 131 -28.44 -3.03 -4.33
C LYS A 131 -28.49 -3.69 -2.94
N HIS A 132 -29.58 -3.45 -2.20
CA HIS A 132 -29.91 -4.13 -0.94
C HIS A 132 -30.24 -5.63 -1.15
N SER A 133 -29.47 -6.31 -2.01
CA SER A 133 -29.55 -7.76 -2.08
C SER A 133 -28.95 -8.34 -0.80
N ALA A 134 -29.57 -9.38 -0.26
CA ALA A 134 -29.06 -10.11 0.90
C ALA A 134 -27.59 -10.54 0.71
N LYS A 135 -27.18 -10.80 -0.54
CA LYS A 135 -25.79 -11.11 -0.92
C LYS A 135 -24.81 -9.96 -0.62
N VAL A 136 -25.19 -8.71 -0.93
CA VAL A 136 -24.35 -7.53 -0.64
C VAL A 136 -24.25 -7.32 0.86
N GLY A 137 -25.33 -7.58 1.62
CA GLY A 137 -25.30 -7.55 3.09
C GLY A 137 -24.25 -8.50 3.67
N GLY A 138 -24.20 -9.75 3.19
CA GLY A 138 -23.19 -10.72 3.62
C GLY A 138 -21.76 -10.28 3.32
N VAL A 139 -21.50 -9.71 2.14
CA VAL A 139 -20.15 -9.21 1.77
C VAL A 139 -19.76 -7.98 2.59
N CYS A 140 -20.70 -7.08 2.90
CA CYS A 140 -20.44 -5.93 3.78
C CYS A 140 -20.06 -6.38 5.19
N ASN A 141 -20.78 -7.34 5.77
CA ASN A 141 -20.47 -7.86 7.10
C ASN A 141 -19.09 -8.56 7.11
N LEU A 142 -18.77 -9.33 6.07
CA LEU A 142 -17.45 -9.94 5.95
C LEU A 142 -16.33 -8.90 5.81
N ALA A 143 -16.54 -7.86 5.01
CA ALA A 143 -15.57 -6.78 4.86
C ALA A 143 -15.33 -6.04 6.19
N GLU A 144 -16.41 -5.82 6.94
CA GLU A 144 -16.36 -5.24 8.28
C GLU A 144 -15.54 -6.09 9.25
N GLU A 145 -15.79 -7.40 9.31
CA GLU A 145 -15.02 -8.33 10.14
C GLU A 145 -13.53 -8.30 9.77
N VAL A 146 -13.21 -8.45 8.47
CA VAL A 146 -11.82 -8.47 8.00
C VAL A 146 -11.11 -7.13 8.26
N LEU A 147 -11.80 -6.01 8.09
CA LEU A 147 -11.26 -4.69 8.43
C LEU A 147 -10.88 -4.59 9.91
N SER A 148 -11.75 -5.06 10.81
CA SER A 148 -11.48 -5.04 12.26
C SER A 148 -10.32 -5.95 12.64
N GLU A 149 -10.26 -7.18 12.08
CA GLU A 149 -9.19 -8.14 12.35
C GLU A 149 -7.82 -7.61 11.87
N VAL A 150 -7.77 -7.01 10.68
CA VAL A 150 -6.54 -6.40 10.14
C VAL A 150 -6.14 -5.17 10.94
N ALA A 151 -7.09 -4.32 11.34
CA ALA A 151 -6.80 -3.12 12.15
C ALA A 151 -6.24 -3.49 13.53
N ASP A 152 -6.80 -4.50 14.18
CA ASP A 152 -6.30 -5.07 15.45
C ASP A 152 -4.89 -5.64 15.28
N ALA A 153 -4.64 -6.37 14.20
CA ALA A 153 -3.34 -6.98 13.94
C ALA A 153 -2.26 -5.92 13.64
N LEU A 154 -2.60 -4.85 12.93
CA LEU A 154 -1.70 -3.70 12.71
C LEU A 154 -1.39 -2.97 14.01
N GLU A 155 -2.38 -2.79 14.89
CA GLU A 155 -2.16 -2.16 16.20
C GLU A 155 -1.18 -2.97 17.06
N LYS A 156 -1.35 -4.30 17.10
CA LYS A 156 -0.44 -5.23 17.80
C LYS A 156 0.99 -5.17 17.25
N ASN A 157 1.15 -4.94 15.94
CA ASN A 157 2.46 -4.76 15.31
C ASN A 157 3.06 -3.36 15.51
N GLY A 158 2.33 -2.45 16.15
CA GLY A 158 2.78 -1.07 16.39
C GLY A 158 2.57 -0.13 15.19
N GLU A 159 1.91 -0.58 14.13
CA GLU A 159 1.63 0.20 12.91
C GLU A 159 0.34 1.03 13.09
N LEU A 160 0.37 1.98 14.03
CA LEU A 160 -0.81 2.74 14.43
C LEU A 160 -1.43 3.57 13.30
N GLU A 161 -0.63 4.14 12.39
CA GLU A 161 -1.16 5.00 11.33
C GLU A 161 -2.03 4.20 10.34
N LEU A 162 -1.56 3.00 9.97
CA LEU A 162 -2.30 2.09 9.11
C LEU A 162 -3.52 1.53 9.83
N SER A 163 -3.36 1.08 11.09
CA SER A 163 -4.47 0.62 11.93
C SER A 163 -5.58 1.67 12.02
N LEU A 164 -5.24 2.95 12.24
CA LEU A 164 -6.19 4.06 12.28
C LEU A 164 -6.97 4.21 10.96
N ALA A 165 -6.30 4.08 9.81
CA ALA A 165 -6.95 4.18 8.51
C ALA A 165 -7.98 3.04 8.30
N PHE A 166 -7.65 1.82 8.74
CA PHE A 166 -8.57 0.69 8.68
C PHE A 166 -9.74 0.83 9.67
N TRP A 167 -9.49 1.31 10.89
CA TRP A 167 -10.56 1.62 11.85
C TRP A 167 -11.51 2.71 11.35
N GLU A 168 -10.99 3.73 10.66
CA GLU A 168 -11.83 4.76 10.02
C GLU A 168 -12.74 4.15 8.95
N LYS A 169 -12.20 3.24 8.11
CA LYS A 169 -13.00 2.51 7.13
C LYS A 169 -14.02 1.61 7.81
N ALA A 170 -13.66 0.85 8.84
CA ALA A 170 -14.58 0.01 9.61
C ALA A 170 -15.73 0.83 10.22
N PHE A 171 -15.43 2.02 10.77
CA PHE A 171 -16.45 2.95 11.29
C PHE A 171 -17.44 3.42 10.20
N ARG A 172 -16.99 3.61 8.95
CA ARG A 172 -17.88 3.91 7.81
C ARG A 172 -18.79 2.75 7.45
N PHE A 173 -18.37 1.50 7.70
CA PHE A 173 -19.24 0.33 7.54
C PHE A 173 -20.29 0.27 8.64
N ASN A 174 -19.82 0.30 9.88
CA ASN A 174 -20.65 0.15 11.06
C ASN A 174 -20.26 1.19 12.13
N PRO A 175 -21.17 2.12 12.49
CA PRO A 175 -20.92 3.12 13.52
C PRO A 175 -20.60 2.55 14.91
N GLN A 176 -20.83 1.26 15.17
CA GLN A 176 -20.49 0.60 16.43
C GLN A 176 -18.98 0.63 16.73
N TYR A 177 -18.13 0.69 15.69
CA TYR A 177 -16.67 0.79 15.85
C TYR A 177 -16.18 2.14 16.38
N LYS A 178 -17.08 3.10 16.62
CA LYS A 178 -16.74 4.42 17.14
C LYS A 178 -15.88 4.34 18.41
N ALA A 179 -16.23 3.48 19.36
CA ALA A 179 -15.51 3.36 20.63
C ALA A 179 -14.07 2.84 20.43
N GLN A 180 -13.89 1.86 19.54
CA GLN A 180 -12.60 1.27 19.23
C GLN A 180 -11.71 2.28 18.49
N LEU A 181 -12.26 2.98 17.50
CA LEU A 181 -11.56 4.08 16.81
C LEU A 181 -11.11 5.19 17.78
N PHE A 182 -11.95 5.57 18.75
CA PHE A 182 -11.55 6.51 19.80
C PHE A 182 -10.40 5.98 20.66
N GLY A 183 -10.45 4.70 21.05
CA GLY A 183 -9.37 4.06 21.81
C GLY A 183 -8.02 4.15 21.09
N VAL A 184 -8.01 3.83 19.79
CA VAL A 184 -6.79 3.91 18.97
C VAL A 184 -6.30 5.35 18.82
N ILE A 185 -7.21 6.32 18.67
CA ILE A 185 -6.85 7.74 18.63
C ILE A 185 -6.17 8.18 19.94
N GLU A 186 -6.71 7.78 21.08
CA GLU A 186 -6.14 8.13 22.39
C GLU A 186 -4.79 7.45 22.63
N ALA A 187 -4.67 6.18 22.25
CA ALA A 187 -3.39 5.46 22.29
C ALA A 187 -2.34 6.14 21.39
N GLY A 188 -2.71 6.56 20.19
CA GLY A 188 -1.84 7.29 19.27
C GLY A 188 -1.38 8.64 19.82
N LEU A 189 -2.29 9.41 20.41
CA LEU A 189 -1.95 10.69 21.06
C LEU A 189 -1.01 10.49 22.25
N GLY A 190 -1.18 9.41 23.01
CA GLY A 190 -0.25 8.98 24.05
C GLY A 190 1.17 8.75 23.52
N LYS A 191 1.32 7.91 22.48
CA LYS A 191 2.63 7.62 21.87
C LYS A 191 3.32 8.86 21.28
N CYS A 192 2.55 9.78 20.68
CA CYS A 192 3.12 11.05 20.18
C CYS A 192 3.68 11.95 21.29
N SER A 193 3.20 11.81 22.54
CA SER A 193 3.68 12.61 23.67
C SER A 193 5.00 12.09 24.26
N GLU A 194 5.27 10.80 24.12
CA GLU A 194 6.46 10.13 24.68
C GLU A 194 7.71 10.30 23.80
N GLN A 195 7.55 10.40 22.48
CA GLN A 195 8.68 10.51 21.55
C GLN A 195 9.28 11.94 21.55
N ARG A 196 10.36 12.15 22.33
CA ARG A 196 11.08 13.44 22.42
C ARG A 196 12.18 13.65 21.36
N GLY A 197 12.33 12.75 20.38
CA GLY A 197 13.38 12.84 19.36
C GLY A 197 13.18 13.98 18.35
N ALA A 198 14.21 14.80 18.12
CA ALA A 198 14.14 15.95 17.20
C ALA A 198 13.86 15.54 15.74
N ALA A 199 14.33 14.37 15.29
CA ALA A 199 14.17 13.90 13.92
C ALA A 199 12.72 13.51 13.58
N HIS A 200 12.01 12.85 14.50
CA HIS A 200 10.62 12.40 14.29
C HIS A 200 9.58 13.48 14.58
N ARG A 201 10.02 14.66 15.05
CA ARG A 201 9.13 15.73 15.51
C ARG A 201 8.18 16.21 14.42
N ARG A 202 8.62 16.28 13.14
CA ARG A 202 7.77 16.79 12.05
C ARG A 202 6.67 15.80 11.65
N GLU A 203 7.01 14.52 11.50
CA GLU A 203 6.05 13.47 11.15
C GLU A 203 5.04 13.27 12.27
N ASN A 204 5.51 13.21 13.52
CA ASN A 204 4.66 13.12 14.70
C ASN A 204 3.71 14.30 14.85
N LEU A 205 4.10 15.51 14.44
CA LEU A 205 3.20 16.68 14.48
C LEU A 205 2.05 16.53 13.48
N ARG A 206 2.33 16.11 12.25
CA ARG A 206 1.27 15.88 11.23
C ARG A 206 0.32 14.76 11.65
N PHE A 207 0.87 13.66 12.16
CA PHE A 207 0.06 12.55 12.65
C PHE A 207 -0.79 12.96 13.85
N LYS A 208 -0.22 13.71 14.81
CA LYS A 208 -0.95 14.27 15.96
C LYS A 208 -2.07 15.23 15.55
N GLU A 209 -1.83 16.11 14.57
CA GLU A 209 -2.85 17.00 14.03
C GLU A 209 -4.02 16.20 13.44
N ARG A 210 -3.73 15.19 12.62
CA ARG A 210 -4.75 14.28 12.06
C ARG A 210 -5.56 13.58 13.15
N LEU A 211 -4.91 13.08 14.21
CA LEU A 211 -5.59 12.44 15.36
C LEU A 211 -6.52 13.42 16.10
N LEU A 212 -6.08 14.66 16.31
CA LEU A 212 -6.88 15.68 16.97
C LEU A 212 -8.09 16.07 16.12
N ASP A 213 -7.95 16.16 14.80
CA ASP A 213 -9.04 16.50 13.90
C ASP A 213 -10.07 15.37 13.82
N LEU A 214 -9.64 14.11 13.71
CA LEU A 214 -10.54 12.95 13.82
C LEU A 214 -11.26 12.90 15.17
N LYS A 215 -10.57 13.21 16.28
CA LYS A 215 -11.18 13.29 17.61
C LYS A 215 -12.29 14.35 17.66
N LYS A 216 -12.06 15.52 17.05
CA LYS A 216 -13.06 16.59 16.95
C LYS A 216 -14.25 16.15 16.11
N GLU A 217 -14.03 15.59 14.92
CA GLU A 217 -15.09 15.14 14.01
C GLU A 217 -16.00 14.09 14.67
N LEU A 218 -15.41 13.07 15.31
CA LEU A 218 -16.17 12.02 16.00
C LEU A 218 -16.96 12.55 17.21
N SER A 219 -16.46 13.59 17.86
CA SER A 219 -17.15 14.27 18.97
C SER A 219 -18.29 15.16 18.49
N ALA A 220 -18.14 15.81 17.32
CA ALA A 220 -19.15 16.67 16.72
C ALA A 220 -20.36 15.86 16.25
N GLY A 221 -20.13 14.74 15.56
CA GLY A 221 -21.21 13.87 15.07
C GLY A 221 -22.11 13.27 16.16
N HIS A 222 -21.65 13.23 17.42
CA HIS A 222 -22.50 12.77 18.53
C HIS A 222 -23.60 13.77 18.89
N LYS A 223 -23.33 15.07 18.77
CA LYS A 223 -24.30 16.12 19.12
C LYS A 223 -25.47 16.12 18.15
N GLU A 224 -25.23 15.94 16.86
CA GLU A 224 -26.28 15.95 15.84
C GLU A 224 -27.24 14.75 15.96
N ALA A 225 -26.74 13.55 16.25
CA ALA A 225 -27.57 12.37 16.44
C ALA A 225 -28.43 12.43 17.72
N SER A 226 -27.96 13.12 18.77
CA SER A 226 -28.71 13.27 20.02
C SER A 226 -29.88 14.27 19.91
N ILE A 227 -29.79 15.24 18.99
CA ILE A 227 -30.82 16.27 18.81
C ILE A 227 -32.03 15.74 18.02
N SER A 228 -31.85 14.75 17.15
CA SER A 228 -32.95 14.21 16.33
C SER A 228 -33.84 13.18 17.05
N VAL A 229 -33.37 12.53 18.12
CA VAL A 229 -34.15 11.53 18.87
C VAL A 229 -35.01 12.18 19.97
N GLY A 230 -34.73 13.44 20.34
CA GLY A 230 -35.48 14.18 21.36
C GLY A 230 -36.81 14.80 20.89
N ALA A 231 -37.09 14.85 19.59
CA ALA A 231 -38.26 15.56 19.04
C ALA A 231 -39.49 14.69 18.74
N ALA A 232 -39.41 13.37 18.93
CA ALA A 232 -40.48 12.43 18.51
C ALA A 232 -41.19 11.70 19.67
N LYS A 233 -41.04 12.15 20.92
CA LYS A 233 -41.69 11.50 22.08
C LYS A 233 -42.36 12.53 22.99
N GLY A 234 -43.55 12.98 22.60
CA GLY A 234 -44.33 13.89 23.43
C GLY A 234 -45.65 14.39 22.86
N GLU A 235 -46.46 13.57 22.18
CA GLU A 235 -47.86 13.94 21.97
C GLU A 235 -48.79 12.71 21.92
N LYS A 236 -48.97 12.11 23.10
CA LYS A 236 -50.16 11.28 23.38
C LYS A 236 -50.77 11.75 24.70
N GLY A 237 -51.82 12.56 24.55
CA GLY A 237 -52.96 12.56 25.46
C GLY A 237 -52.90 13.52 26.63
N GLU A 238 -53.41 14.74 26.43
CA GLU A 238 -54.45 15.23 27.33
C GLU A 238 -55.49 16.06 26.57
N LEU A 239 -56.73 15.58 26.64
CA LEU A 239 -57.93 16.26 26.18
C LEU A 239 -58.11 17.58 26.93
N ARG A 240 -57.86 18.70 26.25
CA ARG A 240 -58.55 19.95 26.58
C ARG A 240 -59.30 20.47 25.37
N LYS A 241 -60.63 20.46 25.49
CA LYS A 241 -61.59 21.12 24.63
C LYS A 241 -61.22 22.62 24.51
N SER A 242 -60.73 23.08 23.36
CA SER A 242 -61.01 24.47 22.95
C SER A 242 -60.88 24.69 21.44
N SER A 243 -61.90 25.37 20.91
CA SER A 243 -61.96 26.13 19.66
C SER A 243 -61.70 25.41 18.33
N ARG A 244 -62.80 24.91 17.77
CA ARG A 244 -63.07 24.89 16.33
C ARG A 244 -62.97 26.32 15.78
N LEU A 245 -61.95 26.66 14.98
CA LEU A 245 -62.01 27.75 13.97
C LEU A 245 -60.72 27.97 13.12
N ALA A 246 -59.80 27.01 13.01
CA ALA A 246 -58.58 27.18 12.21
C ALA A 246 -58.36 26.13 11.09
N GLY A 247 -59.45 25.52 10.60
CA GLY A 247 -59.37 24.45 9.59
C GLY A 247 -59.11 24.88 8.13
N PRO A 248 -59.72 25.97 7.59
CA PRO A 248 -59.65 26.21 6.14
C PRO A 248 -58.42 27.01 5.70
N LEU A 249 -57.85 27.86 6.56
CA LEU A 249 -56.70 28.71 6.19
C LEU A 249 -55.40 27.90 6.04
N PHE A 250 -55.22 26.87 6.87
CA PHE A 250 -54.01 26.04 6.81
C PHE A 250 -53.99 25.13 5.57
N TYR A 251 -55.17 24.66 5.14
CA TYR A 251 -55.30 23.88 3.91
C TYR A 251 -55.03 24.71 2.65
N LEU A 252 -55.45 25.98 2.63
CA LEU A 252 -55.16 26.89 1.51
C LEU A 252 -53.68 27.22 1.38
N THR A 253 -52.95 27.39 2.51
CA THR A 253 -51.51 27.61 2.46
C THR A 253 -50.74 26.38 1.96
N LEU A 254 -51.20 25.17 2.30
CA LEU A 254 -50.57 23.92 1.87
C LEU A 254 -50.77 23.66 0.37
N ILE A 255 -51.97 23.95 -0.15
CA ILE A 255 -52.27 23.83 -1.59
C ILE A 255 -51.50 24.90 -2.39
N GLY A 256 -51.40 26.13 -1.86
CA GLY A 256 -50.62 27.20 -2.48
C GLY A 256 -49.13 26.86 -2.62
N ALA A 257 -48.53 26.28 -1.58
CA ALA A 257 -47.13 25.86 -1.61
C ALA A 257 -46.90 24.71 -2.62
N ALA A 258 -47.80 23.74 -2.68
CA ALA A 258 -47.71 22.63 -3.63
C ALA A 258 -47.82 23.09 -5.10
N ALA A 259 -48.73 24.04 -5.39
CA ALA A 259 -48.87 24.61 -6.73
C ALA A 259 -47.61 25.39 -7.19
N LEU A 260 -46.93 26.06 -6.25
CA LEU A 260 -45.70 26.81 -6.53
C LEU A 260 -44.53 25.86 -6.89
N VAL A 261 -44.41 24.74 -6.20
CA VAL A 261 -43.38 23.72 -6.49
C VAL A 261 -43.60 23.08 -7.86
N VAL A 262 -44.85 22.76 -8.21
CA VAL A 262 -45.18 22.19 -9.53
C VAL A 262 -44.99 23.21 -10.66
N GLY A 263 -45.36 24.47 -10.44
CA GLY A 263 -45.18 25.54 -11.43
C GLY A 263 -43.71 25.84 -11.73
N VAL A 264 -42.83 25.81 -10.73
CA VAL A 264 -41.39 26.01 -10.91
C VAL A 264 -40.74 24.80 -11.59
N GLY A 265 -41.17 23.58 -11.27
CA GLY A 265 -40.69 22.36 -11.92
C GLY A 265 -41.03 22.28 -13.41
N LEU A 266 -42.24 22.68 -13.79
CA LEU A 266 -42.66 22.70 -15.20
C LEU A 266 -41.93 23.76 -16.04
N ARG A 267 -41.52 24.88 -15.43
CA ARG A 267 -40.78 25.93 -16.16
C ARG A 267 -39.34 25.52 -16.47
N PHE A 268 -38.74 24.67 -15.65
CA PHE A 268 -37.38 24.14 -15.88
C PHE A 268 -37.34 23.01 -16.91
N LEU A 269 -38.44 22.26 -17.08
CA LEU A 269 -38.51 21.18 -18.08
C LEU A 269 -38.76 21.68 -19.51
N SER A 270 -39.13 22.96 -19.69
CA SER A 270 -39.52 23.48 -21.01
C SER A 270 -38.41 24.23 -21.76
N THR A 271 -37.19 24.33 -21.21
CA THR A 271 -36.10 25.13 -21.80
C THR A 271 -34.96 24.32 -22.43
N GLU A 272 -34.95 22.99 -22.36
CA GLU A 272 -33.89 22.19 -23.00
C GLU A 272 -34.43 20.94 -23.72
N VAL A 273 -35.07 21.14 -24.87
CA VAL A 273 -35.14 20.09 -25.90
C VAL A 273 -34.88 20.71 -27.26
N GLY A 274 -33.60 20.81 -27.63
CA GLY A 274 -33.22 21.08 -29.02
C GLY A 274 -33.54 19.86 -29.90
N PRO A 275 -33.87 20.05 -31.19
CA PRO A 275 -34.29 18.97 -32.07
C PRO A 275 -33.11 18.04 -32.39
N LEU A 276 -33.13 16.83 -31.82
CA LEU A 276 -32.23 15.74 -32.18
C LEU A 276 -32.56 15.26 -33.60
N LYS A 277 -31.63 15.48 -34.52
CA LYS A 277 -31.66 14.90 -35.88
C LYS A 277 -31.58 13.36 -35.79
N PRO A 278 -32.45 12.62 -36.49
CA PRO A 278 -32.36 11.16 -36.52
C PRO A 278 -31.11 10.74 -37.29
N ARG A 279 -30.20 10.05 -36.59
CA ARG A 279 -29.03 9.41 -37.18
C ARG A 279 -29.49 8.10 -37.82
N VAL A 280 -29.58 8.10 -39.14
CA VAL A 280 -29.83 6.92 -39.97
C VAL A 280 -28.70 5.92 -39.70
N VAL A 281 -29.06 4.77 -39.11
CA VAL A 281 -28.17 3.62 -38.99
C VAL A 281 -28.41 2.79 -40.25
N GLU A 282 -27.44 2.84 -41.16
CA GLU A 282 -27.38 1.93 -42.31
C GLU A 282 -27.21 0.49 -41.79
N ALA A 283 -28.22 -0.33 -42.11
CA ALA A 283 -28.16 -1.78 -41.96
C ALA A 283 -27.09 -2.35 -42.90
N VAL A 284 -25.98 -2.78 -42.33
CA VAL A 284 -25.00 -3.62 -43.02
C VAL A 284 -25.61 -5.02 -43.17
N LYS A 285 -25.96 -5.35 -44.42
CA LYS A 285 -26.34 -6.70 -44.84
C LYS A 285 -25.17 -7.66 -44.64
N GLU A 286 -25.38 -8.73 -43.89
CA GLU A 286 -24.57 -9.95 -43.99
C GLU A 286 -24.90 -10.68 -45.30
N PRO A 287 -23.89 -11.14 -46.07
CA PRO A 287 -24.06 -12.27 -46.96
C PRO A 287 -23.53 -13.54 -46.30
N ALA A 288 -24.41 -14.54 -46.26
CA ALA A 288 -24.09 -15.91 -45.92
C ALA A 288 -23.34 -16.63 -47.07
N VAL A 289 -22.66 -17.72 -46.69
CA VAL A 289 -22.14 -18.87 -47.49
C VAL A 289 -20.90 -18.59 -48.39
N TYR A 290 -19.82 -19.38 -48.48
CA TYR A 290 -19.51 -20.82 -48.28
C TYR A 290 -17.98 -21.03 -48.12
N ALA A 291 -17.60 -22.16 -47.50
CA ALA A 291 -16.41 -23.01 -47.71
C ALA A 291 -14.98 -22.43 -47.74
N GLY A 292 -14.19 -22.84 -46.73
CA GLY A 292 -12.98 -23.64 -46.92
C GLY A 292 -11.78 -22.99 -47.60
N SER A 293 -10.89 -22.39 -46.79
CA SER A 293 -9.43 -22.46 -46.93
C SER A 293 -8.75 -21.71 -45.77
N ARG A 294 -7.75 -22.33 -45.13
CA ARG A 294 -6.98 -21.77 -44.02
C ARG A 294 -6.19 -20.53 -44.47
N PRO A 295 -6.27 -19.38 -43.77
CA PRO A 295 -5.29 -18.31 -43.94
C PRO A 295 -4.30 -18.26 -42.77
N ALA A 296 -3.05 -17.96 -43.14
CA ALA A 296 -1.91 -17.84 -42.25
C ALA A 296 -2.06 -16.72 -41.21
N LEU A 297 -1.53 -16.98 -40.02
CA LEU A 297 -1.40 -16.05 -38.89
C LEU A 297 -0.68 -14.76 -39.32
N ARG A 298 -1.39 -13.62 -39.29
CA ARG A 298 -0.78 -12.29 -39.21
C ARG A 298 -0.89 -11.78 -37.78
N LEU A 299 0.24 -11.32 -37.23
CA LEU A 299 0.29 -10.66 -35.92
C LEU A 299 -0.49 -9.33 -35.92
N PRO A 300 -1.19 -9.00 -34.83
CA PRO A 300 -1.90 -7.73 -34.71
C PRO A 300 -0.93 -6.56 -34.57
N THR A 301 -1.12 -5.53 -35.39
CA THR A 301 -0.49 -4.21 -35.25
C THR A 301 -1.08 -3.48 -34.05
N ILE A 302 -0.25 -3.23 -33.03
CA ILE A 302 -0.60 -2.44 -31.85
C ILE A 302 -0.67 -0.96 -32.24
N ASN A 303 -1.89 -0.42 -32.33
CA ASN A 303 -2.10 1.03 -32.37
C ASN A 303 -1.85 1.61 -30.97
N ARG A 304 -0.75 2.34 -30.82
CA ARG A 304 -0.46 3.15 -29.63
C ARG A 304 -1.38 4.36 -29.59
N THR A 305 -2.52 4.25 -28.91
CA THR A 305 -3.28 5.42 -28.47
C THR A 305 -2.58 6.05 -27.27
N GLY A 306 -2.15 7.30 -27.42
CA GLY A 306 -1.40 8.04 -26.42
C GLY A 306 -2.18 8.22 -25.11
N SER A 307 -1.56 7.80 -24.00
CA SER A 307 -2.02 8.10 -22.66
C SER A 307 -1.63 9.53 -22.25
N PRO A 308 -2.55 10.38 -21.78
CA PRO A 308 -2.23 11.73 -21.33
C PRO A 308 -1.85 11.67 -19.84
N ASN A 309 -0.57 11.51 -19.51
CA ASN A 309 -0.03 11.95 -18.20
C ASN A 309 1.50 11.92 -18.03
N LEU A 310 2.27 11.95 -19.13
CA LEU A 310 3.74 12.04 -19.05
C LEU A 310 4.29 13.45 -18.77
N GLN A 311 3.45 14.49 -18.83
CA GLN A 311 3.89 15.87 -18.57
C GLN A 311 4.10 16.17 -17.08
N SER A 312 3.40 15.47 -16.17
CA SER A 312 3.57 15.66 -14.72
C SER A 312 4.91 15.11 -14.22
N LEU A 313 5.44 14.05 -14.85
CA LEU A 313 6.70 13.42 -14.44
C LEU A 313 7.93 14.18 -14.98
N MET A 314 7.82 14.81 -16.15
CA MET A 314 8.88 15.67 -16.70
C MET A 314 9.09 16.96 -15.88
N GLY A 315 8.03 17.47 -15.22
CA GLY A 315 8.16 18.62 -14.32
C GLY A 315 8.96 18.32 -13.04
N ILE A 316 8.90 17.08 -12.54
CA ILE A 316 9.65 16.65 -11.36
C ILE A 316 11.13 16.39 -11.71
N LEU A 317 11.39 15.83 -12.90
CA LEU A 317 12.76 15.63 -13.39
C LEU A 317 13.48 16.95 -13.70
N TYR A 318 12.77 17.96 -14.22
CA TYR A 318 13.35 19.28 -14.49
C TYR A 318 13.64 20.09 -13.21
N ALA A 319 12.93 19.81 -12.11
CA ALA A 319 13.18 20.44 -10.80
C ALA A 319 14.39 19.84 -10.07
N LEU A 320 14.72 18.57 -10.30
CA LEU A 320 15.88 17.91 -9.70
C LEU A 320 17.19 18.27 -10.42
N ASP A 321 17.17 18.34 -11.76
CA ASP A 321 18.37 18.66 -12.57
C ASP A 321 18.84 20.13 -12.41
N LYS A 322 17.94 21.04 -12.01
CA LYS A 322 18.27 22.45 -11.78
C LYS A 322 18.92 22.71 -10.41
N SER A 323 18.87 21.74 -9.48
CA SER A 323 19.43 21.89 -8.14
C SER A 323 20.92 21.54 -8.05
N GLU A 324 21.51 20.90 -9.08
CA GLU A 324 22.92 20.48 -9.09
C GLU A 324 23.85 21.34 -9.97
N ARG A 325 23.34 22.40 -10.62
CA ARG A 325 24.16 23.31 -11.45
C ARG A 325 24.10 24.77 -11.00
N ALA A 326 24.45 25.01 -9.75
CA ALA A 326 24.88 26.33 -9.29
C ALA A 326 26.39 26.30 -9.01
N GLY A 327 27.20 26.40 -10.06
CA GLY A 327 28.65 26.53 -9.91
C GLY A 327 29.44 26.25 -11.18
N SER A 328 29.50 27.22 -12.10
CA SER A 328 30.67 27.54 -12.94
C SER A 328 30.24 28.42 -14.13
N ALA A 329 30.74 29.66 -14.18
CA ALA A 329 30.71 30.48 -15.39
C ALA A 329 31.85 30.06 -16.34
N PRO A 330 31.69 30.32 -17.65
CA PRO A 330 32.77 30.94 -18.40
C PRO A 330 32.25 32.14 -19.21
N GLY A 331 33.10 33.17 -19.30
CA GLY A 331 32.84 34.37 -20.09
C GLY A 331 33.32 34.24 -21.53
N GLU A 332 32.70 35.02 -22.43
CA GLU A 332 33.40 35.95 -23.34
C GLU A 332 32.36 36.88 -24.02
N ALA A 333 32.76 38.14 -24.25
CA ALA A 333 31.98 39.26 -24.77
C ALA A 333 31.92 39.22 -26.33
N PRO A 334 31.29 40.17 -27.10
CA PRO A 334 31.31 41.63 -26.89
C PRO A 334 30.09 42.47 -27.34
N ALA A 335 30.23 43.78 -27.09
CA ALA A 335 29.70 44.96 -27.81
C ALA A 335 28.65 45.82 -27.07
N ALA A 336 29.09 47.05 -26.75
CA ALA A 336 28.39 48.22 -26.21
C ALA A 336 27.52 48.91 -27.32
N PRO A 337 26.83 50.06 -27.11
CA PRO A 337 26.91 51.00 -25.97
C PRO A 337 25.60 51.72 -25.52
N GLN A 338 25.77 52.54 -24.46
CA GLN A 338 25.12 53.83 -24.13
C GLN A 338 24.11 53.94 -22.97
N ASN A 339 24.59 54.69 -21.97
CA ASN A 339 23.99 55.89 -21.34
C ASN A 339 23.26 55.84 -19.97
N SER A 340 23.66 56.84 -19.17
CA SER A 340 22.99 57.55 -18.08
C SER A 340 22.83 56.92 -16.68
N SER A 341 23.79 57.30 -15.81
CA SER A 341 23.58 58.00 -14.53
C SER A 341 22.52 57.51 -13.53
N SER A 342 22.96 56.94 -12.42
CA SER A 342 22.69 57.49 -11.07
C SER A 342 23.62 56.81 -10.04
N LYS A 343 24.21 57.63 -9.16
CA LYS A 343 25.12 57.20 -8.11
C LYS A 343 24.33 56.56 -6.96
N HIS A 344 24.65 55.33 -6.60
CA HIS A 344 24.30 54.76 -5.30
C HIS A 344 25.58 54.22 -4.66
N ILE A 345 26.03 54.86 -3.59
CA ILE A 345 27.15 54.39 -2.77
C ILE A 345 26.61 53.24 -1.91
N ILE A 346 27.07 52.02 -2.17
CA ILE A 346 26.85 50.85 -1.31
C ILE A 346 28.23 50.38 -0.87
N ASN A 347 28.48 50.48 0.44
CA ASN A 347 29.62 49.88 1.11
C ASN A 347 29.62 48.37 0.87
N THR A 348 30.65 47.88 0.19
CA THR A 348 30.98 46.45 0.12
C THR A 348 32.35 46.24 0.74
N SER A 349 32.40 46.26 2.08
CA SER A 349 33.51 45.68 2.83
C SER A 349 33.45 44.17 2.67
N SER A 350 34.18 43.66 1.67
CA SER A 350 34.50 42.23 1.50
C SER A 350 35.42 41.76 2.64
N PRO A 351 35.42 40.47 3.02
CA PRO A 351 36.22 39.98 4.13
C PRO A 351 37.70 39.98 3.79
N VAL A 352 38.48 40.36 4.80
CA VAL A 352 39.94 40.36 4.87
C VAL A 352 40.51 38.99 4.50
N GLU A 353 41.36 38.96 3.47
CA GLU A 353 42.27 37.83 3.22
C GLU A 353 43.34 37.79 4.32
N PRO A 354 43.71 36.60 4.85
CA PRO A 354 44.75 36.49 5.85
C PRO A 354 46.13 36.89 5.28
N GLU A 355 46.90 37.59 6.11
CA GLU A 355 48.22 38.19 5.83
C GLU A 355 49.25 37.20 5.24
N GLU A 356 49.02 35.90 5.43
CA GLU A 356 49.86 34.80 4.99
C GLU A 356 49.88 34.62 3.46
N VAL A 357 48.82 35.03 2.75
CA VAL A 357 48.74 34.91 1.28
C VAL A 357 49.52 36.02 0.56
N ARG A 358 49.66 37.20 1.20
CA ARG A 358 50.43 38.33 0.65
C ARG A 358 51.93 38.06 0.58
N LEU A 359 52.48 37.30 1.53
CA LEU A 359 53.92 37.03 1.60
C LEU A 359 54.43 36.06 0.53
N ILE A 360 53.55 35.28 -0.11
CA ILE A 360 53.94 34.30 -1.14
C ILE A 360 54.08 34.96 -2.52
N PHE A 361 53.33 36.04 -2.79
CA PHE A 361 53.40 36.75 -4.07
C PHE A 361 54.47 37.85 -4.11
N GLU A 362 54.83 38.45 -2.97
CA GLU A 362 55.82 39.54 -2.94
C GLU A 362 57.29 39.09 -3.06
N ARG A 363 57.58 37.78 -2.96
CA ARG A 363 58.97 37.28 -2.99
C ARG A 363 59.43 36.58 -4.26
N GLY A 364 58.60 36.46 -5.29
CA GLY A 364 59.04 36.03 -6.63
C GLY A 364 59.85 34.72 -6.67
N LEU A 365 59.54 33.75 -5.81
CA LEU A 365 60.27 32.47 -5.76
C LEU A 365 59.61 31.43 -6.68
N ASN A 366 60.34 31.03 -7.71
CA ASN A 366 59.97 29.93 -8.62
C ASN A 366 60.00 28.57 -7.89
N PRO A 367 58.95 27.73 -8.01
CA PRO A 367 58.92 26.41 -7.39
C PRO A 367 59.56 25.38 -8.32
N SER A 368 60.88 25.40 -8.46
CA SER A 368 61.61 24.33 -9.16
C SER A 368 63.04 24.20 -8.65
N GLN A 369 63.19 23.89 -7.36
CA GLN A 369 64.35 23.20 -6.77
C GLN A 369 64.23 23.28 -5.23
N SER A 370 63.70 22.25 -4.58
CA SER A 370 64.28 21.81 -3.32
C SER A 370 63.95 20.35 -3.05
N SER A 371 65.02 19.58 -3.00
CA SER A 371 65.10 18.22 -2.48
C SER A 371 64.97 18.25 -0.95
N THR A 372 64.71 17.06 -0.38
CA THR A 372 64.75 16.71 1.05
C THR A 372 63.64 17.29 1.95
N TRP A 373 62.49 16.60 1.97
CA TRP A 373 61.55 16.65 3.09
C TRP A 373 61.94 15.60 4.13
N HIS A 374 62.37 16.06 5.30
CA HIS A 374 62.43 15.23 6.51
C HIS A 374 61.01 14.91 6.98
N ALA A 375 60.73 13.62 7.18
CA ALA A 375 59.48 13.15 7.78
C ALA A 375 59.43 13.53 9.26
N GLY A 376 58.71 14.61 9.58
CA GLY A 376 58.23 14.90 10.93
C GLY A 376 57.06 13.98 11.32
N PRO A 377 56.85 13.70 12.61
CA PRO A 377 55.88 12.71 13.06
C PRO A 377 54.45 13.13 12.74
N TYR A 378 53.71 12.20 12.15
CA TYR A 378 52.29 12.28 11.81
C TYR A 378 51.44 12.93 12.92
N ARG A 379 50.93 14.14 12.66
CA ARG A 379 49.75 14.67 13.35
C ARG A 379 48.49 14.09 12.69
N LYS A 380 47.66 13.45 13.52
CA LYS A 380 46.32 12.94 13.17
C LYS A 380 45.44 14.07 12.58
N PRO A 381 44.57 13.80 11.61
CA PRO A 381 43.62 14.79 11.11
C PRO A 381 42.59 15.13 12.18
N MET A 382 42.45 16.44 12.44
CA MET A 382 41.37 17.02 13.24
C MET A 382 40.05 16.85 12.50
N VAL A 383 39.16 16.02 13.02
CA VAL A 383 37.72 16.11 12.75
C VAL A 383 37.09 16.89 13.90
N ARG A 384 36.55 18.07 13.59
CA ARG A 384 35.76 18.90 14.52
C ARG A 384 34.39 18.26 14.74
N GLY A 385 34.01 18.15 16.01
CA GLY A 385 32.64 18.33 16.48
C GLY A 385 31.82 17.06 16.78
N HIS A 386 32.03 16.45 17.95
CA HIS A 386 31.01 16.35 19.01
C HIS A 386 31.62 15.76 20.29
N SER A 387 31.25 16.37 21.41
CA SER A 387 31.85 16.23 22.74
C SER A 387 31.52 14.89 23.41
N TRP A 388 32.53 14.05 23.61
CA TRP A 388 32.51 12.95 24.57
C TRP A 388 33.21 13.41 25.86
N ARG A 389 32.44 13.96 26.79
CA ARG A 389 32.82 14.05 28.21
C ARG A 389 31.56 13.82 29.05
N ASP A 390 31.23 12.55 29.22
CA ASP A 390 30.77 12.01 30.49
C ASP A 390 31.46 10.64 30.65
N PRO A 391 32.07 10.33 31.80
CA PRO A 391 32.63 9.01 32.04
C PRO A 391 31.48 8.00 32.12
N ILE A 392 31.54 6.96 31.29
CA ILE A 392 30.68 5.78 31.39
C ILE A 392 30.91 5.18 32.79
N VAL A 393 29.92 5.32 33.67
CA VAL A 393 29.88 4.64 34.95
C VAL A 393 29.68 3.15 34.67
N ALA A 394 30.60 2.31 35.18
CA ALA A 394 30.49 0.87 35.13
C ALA A 394 29.33 0.41 36.05
N GLY A 395 28.10 0.44 35.54
CA GLY A 395 26.90 0.09 36.32
C GLY A 395 25.64 -0.25 35.51
N ASP A 396 25.48 0.25 34.27
CA ASP A 396 24.19 0.15 33.55
C ASP A 396 24.11 -0.96 32.48
N LEU A 397 24.98 -1.98 32.55
CA LEU A 397 24.81 -3.17 31.73
C LEU A 397 23.75 -4.09 32.36
N VAL A 398 22.50 -3.96 31.90
CA VAL A 398 21.47 -4.98 32.12
C VAL A 398 21.99 -6.32 31.55
N PRO A 399 22.23 -7.36 32.38
CA PRO A 399 22.60 -8.67 31.88
C PRO A 399 21.34 -9.32 31.31
N GLY A 400 21.17 -9.34 29.99
CA GLY A 400 20.08 -10.11 29.38
C GLY A 400 19.60 -9.70 28.01
N ALA A 401 19.94 -8.51 27.51
CA ALA A 401 19.56 -8.13 26.15
C ALA A 401 20.48 -8.78 25.13
N ARG A 402 20.19 -10.04 24.76
CA ARG A 402 20.75 -10.66 23.55
C ARG A 402 20.23 -9.86 22.36
N ALA A 403 21.09 -9.05 21.75
CA ALA A 403 20.85 -8.55 20.40
C ALA A 403 20.47 -9.75 19.50
N PRO A 404 19.45 -9.64 18.64
CA PRO A 404 19.11 -10.72 17.73
C PRO A 404 20.32 -10.96 16.82
N LYS A 405 21.05 -12.03 17.11
CA LYS A 405 22.11 -12.54 16.24
C LYS A 405 21.43 -13.22 15.05
N PHE A 406 20.87 -12.44 14.13
CA PHE A 406 20.72 -12.89 12.75
C PHE A 406 22.14 -12.96 12.17
N VAL A 407 22.85 -14.05 12.48
CA VAL A 407 24.03 -14.43 11.71
C VAL A 407 23.48 -15.01 10.41
N GLN A 408 23.06 -14.12 9.50
CA GLN A 408 23.01 -14.49 8.10
C GLN A 408 24.45 -14.84 7.74
N SER A 409 24.67 -16.11 7.39
CA SER A 409 25.99 -16.59 7.02
C SER A 409 26.44 -15.85 5.77
N GLU A 410 27.21 -14.78 5.95
CA GLU A 410 27.87 -14.06 4.86
C GLU A 410 28.67 -15.08 4.06
N SER A 411 28.24 -15.33 2.84
CA SER A 411 28.88 -16.27 1.94
C SER A 411 29.57 -15.47 0.83
N VAL A 412 30.81 -15.84 0.53
CA VAL A 412 31.59 -15.19 -0.51
C VAL A 412 31.35 -15.95 -1.81
N PHE A 413 30.80 -15.25 -2.80
CA PHE A 413 30.56 -15.79 -4.14
C PHE A 413 31.62 -15.26 -5.11
N THR A 414 31.97 -16.09 -6.08
CA THR A 414 32.84 -15.70 -7.20
C THR A 414 32.02 -15.54 -8.47
N MET A 415 32.20 -14.41 -9.16
CA MET A 415 31.46 -14.10 -10.38
C MET A 415 31.90 -14.99 -11.54
N LEU A 416 30.96 -15.67 -12.20
CA LEU A 416 31.19 -16.55 -13.35
C LEU A 416 31.26 -15.78 -14.67
N THR A 417 30.47 -14.71 -14.79
CA THR A 417 30.33 -13.87 -15.98
C THR A 417 30.36 -12.38 -15.60
N PRO A 418 30.85 -11.48 -16.48
CA PRO A 418 30.75 -10.05 -16.26
C PRO A 418 29.27 -9.65 -16.12
N THR A 419 28.90 -9.02 -15.01
CA THR A 419 27.50 -8.83 -14.62
C THR A 419 27.27 -7.41 -14.11
N VAL A 420 26.13 -6.84 -14.45
CA VAL A 420 25.72 -5.52 -13.97
C VAL A 420 25.08 -5.66 -12.59
N VAL A 421 25.40 -4.75 -11.67
CA VAL A 421 24.80 -4.63 -10.35
C VAL A 421 23.64 -3.63 -10.42
N LEU A 422 22.46 -4.06 -10.02
CA LEU A 422 21.21 -3.29 -10.13
C LEU A 422 20.75 -2.77 -8.77
N ALA A 423 20.00 -1.67 -8.76
CA ALA A 423 19.45 -1.08 -7.53
C ALA A 423 18.27 -1.85 -6.92
N GLN A 424 17.59 -2.65 -7.72
CA GLN A 424 16.42 -3.45 -7.33
C GLN A 424 16.48 -4.82 -8.02
N PRO A 425 15.82 -5.87 -7.49
CA PRO A 425 15.77 -7.21 -8.09
C PRO A 425 14.82 -7.26 -9.30
N SER A 426 15.14 -6.52 -10.35
CA SER A 426 14.37 -6.44 -11.60
C SER A 426 15.29 -6.18 -12.80
N ASP A 427 15.00 -6.81 -13.94
CA ASP A 427 15.77 -6.65 -15.19
C ASP A 427 15.73 -5.21 -15.74
N SER A 428 14.74 -4.42 -15.33
CA SER A 428 14.57 -3.01 -15.75
C SER A 428 15.07 -2.01 -14.71
N ALA A 429 15.76 -2.46 -13.65
CA ALA A 429 16.26 -1.60 -12.60
C ALA A 429 17.49 -0.77 -13.07
N PHE A 430 17.74 0.34 -12.38
CA PHE A 430 18.88 1.21 -12.67
C PHE A 430 20.22 0.52 -12.37
N GLU A 431 21.18 0.64 -13.28
CA GLU A 431 22.54 0.09 -13.13
C GLU A 431 23.35 0.92 -12.11
N ILE A 432 23.79 0.30 -11.01
CA ILE A 432 24.69 0.96 -10.03
C ILE A 432 26.16 0.77 -10.43
N GLY A 433 26.50 -0.37 -11.03
CA GLY A 433 27.88 -0.71 -11.36
C GLY A 433 28.02 -2.01 -12.14
N ARG A 434 29.27 -2.42 -12.41
CA ARG A 434 29.57 -3.65 -13.15
C ARG A 434 30.68 -4.44 -12.45
N LEU A 435 30.48 -5.74 -12.35
CA LEU A 435 31.42 -6.71 -11.80
C LEU A 435 32.06 -7.50 -12.94
N LYS A 436 33.36 -7.77 -12.82
CA LYS A 436 34.10 -8.60 -13.78
C LYS A 436 34.01 -10.07 -13.38
N LYS A 437 34.20 -10.96 -14.36
CA LYS A 437 34.37 -12.39 -14.10
C LYS A 437 35.56 -12.61 -13.15
N GLY A 438 35.37 -13.42 -12.13
CA GLY A 438 36.36 -13.71 -11.09
C GLY A 438 36.32 -12.75 -9.89
N ASP A 439 35.57 -11.65 -9.96
CA ASP A 439 35.38 -10.77 -8.80
C ASP A 439 34.67 -11.54 -7.67
N GLN A 440 35.03 -11.20 -6.43
CA GLN A 440 34.43 -11.78 -5.24
C GLN A 440 33.47 -10.79 -4.60
N VAL A 441 32.25 -11.24 -4.35
CA VAL A 441 31.19 -10.44 -3.72
C VAL A 441 30.67 -11.16 -2.48
N ARG A 442 30.32 -10.38 -1.46
CA ARG A 442 29.63 -10.91 -0.27
C ARG A 442 28.14 -10.91 -0.56
N VAL A 443 27.52 -12.07 -0.48
CA VAL A 443 26.07 -12.22 -0.59
C VAL A 443 25.48 -12.19 0.81
N VAL A 444 24.55 -11.26 1.02
CA VAL A 444 23.82 -11.08 2.28
C VAL A 444 22.56 -11.93 2.26
N GLU A 445 21.86 -11.95 1.12
CA GLU A 445 20.55 -12.58 1.00
C GLU A 445 20.33 -13.13 -0.41
N SER A 446 19.58 -14.23 -0.53
CA SER A 446 19.15 -14.83 -1.79
C SER A 446 17.63 -14.68 -1.93
N MET A 447 17.18 -14.09 -3.02
CA MET A 447 15.79 -13.78 -3.32
C MET A 447 15.40 -14.40 -4.67
N GLY A 448 15.25 -15.73 -4.70
CA GLY A 448 14.91 -16.47 -5.92
C GLY A 448 15.97 -16.32 -7.01
N ARG A 449 15.65 -15.57 -8.08
CA ARG A 449 16.57 -15.32 -9.21
C ARG A 449 17.63 -14.26 -8.93
N TRP A 450 17.58 -13.60 -7.77
CA TRP A 450 18.45 -12.49 -7.42
C TRP A 450 19.28 -12.80 -6.17
N LEU A 451 20.50 -12.29 -6.14
CA LEU A 451 21.36 -12.26 -4.96
C LEU A 451 21.57 -10.80 -4.55
N LYS A 452 21.29 -10.51 -3.27
CA LYS A 452 21.61 -9.22 -2.66
C LYS A 452 23.07 -9.23 -2.23
N VAL A 453 23.88 -8.41 -2.89
CA VAL A 453 25.32 -8.31 -2.69
C VAL A 453 25.70 -7.03 -1.96
N LEU A 454 26.73 -7.12 -1.13
CA LEU A 454 27.33 -5.98 -0.44
C LEU A 454 28.72 -5.70 -1.02
N SER A 455 28.93 -4.47 -1.51
CA SER A 455 30.24 -4.01 -1.97
C SER A 455 31.20 -3.81 -0.79
N ARG A 456 32.51 -3.72 -1.07
CA ARG A 456 33.53 -3.38 -0.04
C ARG A 456 33.28 -2.03 0.63
N ALA A 457 32.58 -1.11 -0.03
CA ALA A 457 32.22 0.20 0.49
C ALA A 457 30.91 0.19 1.30
N GLY A 458 30.30 -0.97 1.53
CA GLY A 458 29.04 -1.09 2.27
C GLY A 458 27.79 -0.74 1.45
N ARG A 459 27.92 -0.49 0.15
CA ARG A 459 26.75 -0.28 -0.73
C ARG A 459 26.13 -1.62 -1.12
N GLU A 460 24.81 -1.68 -1.06
CA GLU A 460 24.01 -2.83 -1.46
C GLU A 460 23.67 -2.78 -2.96
N GLY A 461 23.49 -3.94 -3.57
CA GLY A 461 22.97 -4.07 -4.93
C GLY A 461 22.49 -5.49 -5.22
N TYR A 462 21.89 -5.69 -6.38
CA TYR A 462 21.30 -6.97 -6.78
C TYR A 462 21.97 -7.47 -8.06
N ILE A 463 22.24 -8.78 -8.11
CA ILE A 463 22.76 -9.47 -9.30
C ILE A 463 21.93 -10.74 -9.57
N PRO A 464 21.84 -11.21 -10.82
CA PRO A 464 21.24 -12.51 -11.13
C PRO A 464 22.00 -13.66 -10.44
N ALA A 465 21.28 -14.61 -9.85
CA ALA A 465 21.86 -15.72 -9.11
C ALA A 465 22.72 -16.65 -9.99
N GLU A 466 22.37 -16.79 -11.26
CA GLU A 466 23.11 -17.58 -12.25
C GLU A 466 24.51 -17.02 -12.58
N SER A 467 24.74 -15.73 -12.30
CA SER A 467 26.00 -15.06 -12.60
C SER A 467 27.11 -15.33 -11.58
N ALA A 468 26.81 -15.96 -10.44
CA ALA A 468 27.75 -16.14 -9.34
C ALA A 468 27.69 -17.56 -8.77
N ARG A 469 28.81 -18.08 -8.27
CA ARG A 469 28.89 -19.40 -7.63
C ARG A 469 29.50 -19.29 -6.23
N LEU A 470 28.93 -20.02 -5.29
CA LEU A 470 29.49 -20.17 -3.94
C LEU A 470 30.89 -20.78 -4.05
N ARG A 471 31.86 -20.16 -3.37
CA ARG A 471 33.26 -20.59 -3.41
C ARG A 471 33.50 -21.84 -2.55
#